data_AF-A0A660S2N9-F1
#
_entry.id   AF-A0A660S2N9-F1
#
_cell.length_a   1.000
_cell.length_b   1.000
_cell.length_c   1.000
_cell.angle_alpha   90.00
_cell.angle_beta   90.00
_cell.angle_gamma   90.00
#
_symmetry.space_group_name_H-M   'P 1'
#
loop_
_entity.id
_entity.type
_entity.pdbx_description
1 polymer ?
#
loop_
_entity_poly.entity_id
_entity_poly.type
_entity_poly.pdbx_seq_one_letter_code
_entity_poly.pdbx_strand_id
1 'polypeptide(L)'
;HLKIGLVKRNFDLGVLFFHKTSFREPYSFWQKKAQEMGLNEIIFYNEEGFLLEGTISNLFVELNSELITPPLSLKILNGVLRQFLISKKKVKEAKIKIEDLNNIKAFYIGNAVRGLGKVSEWVIL
;
A
#
# COMPACT_ATOMS: atom_id res chain seq x y z
N HIS A 1 -16.16 -5.55 -3.10
CA HIS A 1 -15.82 -4.45 -2.16
C HIS A 1 -14.49 -4.80 -1.52
N LEU A 2 -13.49 -3.91 -1.58
CA LEU A 2 -12.15 -4.17 -1.04
C LEU A 2 -12.06 -3.64 0.38
N LYS A 3 -11.89 -4.52 1.36
CA LYS A 3 -11.65 -4.20 2.77
C LYS A 3 -10.18 -4.42 3.11
N ILE A 4 -9.56 -3.49 3.81
CA ILE A 4 -8.13 -3.58 4.15
C ILE A 4 -7.87 -3.44 5.65
N GLY A 5 -6.78 -4.05 6.13
CA GLY A 5 -6.22 -3.77 7.45
C GLY A 5 -4.99 -2.87 7.34
N LEU A 6 -4.81 -1.95 8.28
CA LEU A 6 -3.61 -1.11 8.41
C LEU A 6 -2.79 -1.61 9.58
N VAL A 7 -1.53 -1.98 9.33
CA VAL A 7 -0.67 -2.62 10.32
C VAL A 7 0.69 -1.93 10.35
N LYS A 8 1.23 -1.72 11.55
CA LYS A 8 2.60 -1.23 11.70
C LYS A 8 3.62 -2.29 11.22
N ARG A 9 4.50 -1.93 10.28
CA ARG A 9 5.55 -2.84 9.80
C ARG A 9 6.61 -3.05 10.88
N ASN A 10 6.69 -4.27 11.39
CA ASN A 10 7.65 -4.68 12.43
C ASN A 10 8.76 -5.61 11.91
N PHE A 11 9.00 -5.61 10.59
CA PHE A 11 10.03 -6.42 9.94
C PHE A 11 10.85 -5.58 8.95
N ASP A 12 12.11 -5.97 8.75
CA ASP A 12 13.01 -5.37 7.77
C ASP A 12 13.27 -6.35 6.62
N LEU A 13 13.22 -5.84 5.40
CA LEU A 13 13.49 -6.59 4.17
C LEU A 13 14.91 -6.32 3.64
N GLY A 14 15.70 -5.50 4.35
CA GLY A 14 17.07 -5.15 3.97
C GLY A 14 17.10 -4.46 2.61
N VAL A 15 17.72 -5.09 1.62
CA VAL A 15 17.79 -4.58 0.23
C VAL A 15 16.64 -5.08 -0.65
N LEU A 16 15.84 -6.03 -0.17
CA LEU A 16 14.86 -6.75 -1.00
C LEU A 16 13.56 -5.97 -1.23
N PHE A 17 13.31 -4.86 -0.52
CA PHE A 17 12.08 -4.08 -0.67
C PHE A 17 11.88 -3.52 -2.09
N PHE A 18 12.96 -3.31 -2.86
CA PHE A 18 12.87 -2.82 -4.24
C PHE A 18 12.60 -3.93 -5.26
N HIS A 19 12.70 -5.21 -4.86
CA HIS A 19 12.63 -6.34 -5.77
C HIS A 19 11.42 -7.21 -5.47
N LYS A 20 10.75 -7.68 -6.53
CA LYS A 20 9.74 -8.73 -6.37
C LYS A 20 10.47 -10.06 -6.18
N THR A 21 10.67 -10.46 -4.93
CA THR A 21 11.37 -11.69 -4.56
C THR A 21 10.41 -12.81 -4.15
N SER A 22 10.92 -14.04 -4.08
CA SER A 22 10.23 -15.17 -3.45
C SER A 22 10.36 -15.18 -1.92
N PHE A 23 11.26 -14.37 -1.34
CA PHE A 23 11.39 -14.18 0.10
C PHE A 23 10.25 -13.27 0.60
N ARG A 24 9.15 -13.90 0.98
CA ARG A 24 7.88 -13.21 1.28
C ARG A 24 7.24 -13.66 2.59
N GLU A 25 7.95 -14.38 3.44
CA GLU A 25 7.39 -14.98 4.65
C GLU A 25 6.62 -13.96 5.53
N PRO A 26 7.15 -12.75 5.82
CA PRO A 26 6.40 -11.75 6.59
C PRO A 26 5.11 -11.28 5.88
N TYR A 27 5.17 -11.12 4.55
CA TYR A 27 4.00 -10.76 3.75
C TYR A 27 2.97 -11.88 3.70
N SER A 28 3.41 -13.13 3.57
CA SER A 28 2.55 -14.33 3.55
C SER A 28 1.83 -14.52 4.88
N PHE A 29 2.51 -14.26 6.01
CA PHE A 29 1.90 -14.27 7.34
C PHE A 29 0.73 -13.27 7.41
N TRP A 30 0.96 -12.01 7.04
CA TRP A 30 -0.08 -10.97 7.08
C TRP A 30 -1.19 -11.21 6.06
N GLN A 31 -0.88 -11.80 4.90
CA GLN A 31 -1.89 -12.19 3.92
C GLN A 31 -2.83 -13.26 4.48
N LYS A 32 -2.30 -14.25 5.21
CA LYS A 32 -3.12 -15.26 5.90
C LYS A 32 -3.98 -14.62 7.00
N LYS A 33 -3.40 -13.71 7.79
CA LYS A 33 -4.14 -12.98 8.83
C LYS A 33 -5.27 -12.13 8.26
N ALA A 34 -5.04 -11.44 7.15
CA ALA A 34 -6.10 -10.72 6.45
C ALA A 34 -7.28 -11.64 6.10
N GLN A 35 -7.01 -12.83 5.54
CA GLN A 35 -8.06 -13.80 5.20
C GLN A 35 -8.83 -14.28 6.43
N GLU A 36 -8.15 -14.60 7.52
CA GLU A 36 -8.77 -14.99 8.81
C GLU A 36 -9.71 -13.89 9.36
N MET A 37 -9.41 -12.63 9.06
CA MET A 37 -10.18 -11.45 9.51
C MET A 37 -11.22 -10.97 8.49
N GLY A 38 -11.39 -11.66 7.36
CA GLY A 38 -12.29 -11.24 6.29
C GLY A 38 -11.83 -9.99 5.52
N LEU A 39 -10.55 -9.67 5.58
CA LEU A 39 -9.91 -8.57 4.85
C LEU A 39 -9.32 -9.07 3.53
N ASN A 40 -9.30 -8.20 2.51
CA ASN A 40 -8.74 -8.50 1.20
C ASN A 40 -7.24 -8.24 1.09
N GLU A 41 -6.70 -7.34 1.92
CA GLU A 41 -5.28 -6.94 1.89
C GLU A 41 -4.87 -6.31 3.23
N ILE A 42 -3.58 -6.39 3.56
CA ILE A 42 -2.96 -5.59 4.62
C ILE A 42 -2.12 -4.51 3.97
N ILE A 43 -2.25 -3.27 4.45
CA ILE A 43 -1.40 -2.13 4.12
C ILE A 43 -0.51 -1.80 5.32
N PHE A 44 0.78 -1.65 5.07
CA PHE A 44 1.74 -1.35 6.12
C PHE A 44 1.94 0.16 6.32
N TYR A 45 2.29 0.55 7.54
CA TYR A 45 2.85 1.87 7.85
C TYR A 45 4.12 1.75 8.71
N ASN A 46 5.00 2.75 8.69
CA ASN A 46 6.25 2.73 9.45
C ASN A 46 6.12 3.32 10.88
N GLU A 47 7.22 3.36 11.62
CA GLU A 47 7.30 3.94 12.97
C GLU A 47 6.81 5.40 13.06
N GLU A 48 7.01 6.18 12.01
CA GLU A 48 6.58 7.58 11.91
C GLU A 48 5.12 7.73 11.45
N GLY A 49 4.41 6.62 11.22
CA GLY A 49 3.03 6.61 10.75
C GLY A 49 2.87 6.83 9.25
N PHE A 50 3.94 6.82 8.46
CA PHE A 50 3.85 6.91 6.99
C PHE A 50 3.40 5.58 6.38
N LEU A 51 2.38 5.64 5.53
CA LEU A 51 1.90 4.50 4.76
C LEU A 51 2.97 4.04 3.76
N LEU A 52 3.03 2.73 3.55
CA LEU A 52 4.05 2.05 2.74
C LEU A 52 3.42 1.37 1.52
N GLU A 53 3.21 0.06 1.60
CA GLU A 53 2.66 -0.79 0.55
C GLU A 53 1.85 -1.92 1.19
N GLY A 54 1.16 -2.69 0.37
CA GLY A 54 0.45 -3.88 0.82
C GLY A 54 1.24 -5.17 0.72
N THR A 55 0.64 -6.29 1.08
CA THR A 55 1.31 -7.60 0.91
C THR A 55 1.54 -7.93 -0.55
N ILE A 56 0.61 -7.58 -1.43
CA ILE A 56 0.69 -7.86 -2.87
C ILE A 56 0.36 -6.64 -3.74
N SER A 57 0.35 -5.44 -3.18
CA SER A 57 -0.15 -4.22 -3.84
C SER A 57 0.66 -2.98 -3.47
N ASN A 58 0.66 -1.98 -4.37
CA ASN A 58 0.95 -0.60 -3.99
C ASN A 58 -0.36 0.09 -3.61
N LEU A 59 -0.28 1.16 -2.82
CA LEU A 59 -1.43 1.98 -2.42
C LEU A 59 -1.42 3.35 -3.12
N PHE A 60 -2.61 3.91 -3.27
CA PHE A 60 -2.84 5.24 -3.81
C PHE A 60 -3.99 5.90 -3.05
N VAL A 61 -3.87 7.17 -2.71
CA VAL A 61 -4.95 7.92 -2.06
C VAL A 61 -5.25 9.20 -2.83
N GLU A 62 -6.52 9.58 -2.89
CA GLU A 62 -6.92 10.86 -3.43
C GLU A 62 -7.00 11.88 -2.28
N LEU A 63 -6.06 12.81 -2.24
CA LEU A 63 -5.96 13.87 -1.24
C LEU A 63 -5.87 15.21 -1.97
N ASN A 64 -6.67 16.20 -1.57
CA ASN A 64 -6.70 17.53 -2.21
C ASN A 64 -6.92 17.48 -3.75
N SER A 65 -7.73 16.54 -4.23
CA SER A 65 -8.00 16.30 -5.67
C SER A 65 -6.79 15.79 -6.47
N GLU A 66 -5.74 15.34 -5.80
CA GLU A 66 -4.59 14.69 -6.42
C GLU A 66 -4.52 13.22 -5.99
N LEU A 67 -4.27 12.34 -6.95
CA LEU A 67 -3.98 10.94 -6.64
C LEU A 67 -2.49 10.81 -6.33
N ILE A 68 -2.16 10.40 -5.11
CA ILE A 68 -0.80 10.30 -4.60
C ILE A 68 -0.46 8.87 -4.16
N THR A 69 0.82 8.51 -4.22
CA THR A 69 1.35 7.22 -3.75
C THR A 69 2.63 7.46 -2.92
N PRO A 70 2.93 6.61 -1.93
CA PRO A 70 4.15 6.74 -1.15
C PRO A 70 5.42 6.74 -2.03
N PRO A 71 6.45 7.57 -1.71
CA PRO A 71 7.69 7.63 -2.47
C PRO A 71 8.57 6.40 -2.21
N LEU A 72 9.44 6.07 -3.17
CA LEU A 72 10.40 4.96 -3.04
C LEU A 72 11.38 5.13 -1.87
N SER A 73 11.60 6.36 -1.40
CA SER A 73 12.42 6.65 -0.22
C SER A 73 11.89 6.00 1.07
N LEU A 74 10.61 5.56 1.09
CA LEU A 74 10.01 4.83 2.22
C LEU A 74 10.26 3.32 2.19
N LYS A 75 11.15 2.86 1.30
CA LYS A 75 11.52 1.46 1.16
C LYS A 75 10.34 0.53 0.84
N ILE A 76 9.73 0.79 -0.32
CA ILE A 76 8.60 0.03 -0.88
C ILE A 76 8.95 -0.49 -2.28
N LEU A 77 8.17 -1.44 -2.78
CA LEU A 77 8.32 -1.98 -4.12
C LEU A 77 7.96 -0.94 -5.19
N ASN A 78 8.85 -0.76 -6.16
CA ASN A 78 8.57 0.03 -7.36
C ASN A 78 7.70 -0.76 -8.35
N GLY A 79 6.45 -1.05 -7.99
CA GLY A 79 5.57 -1.92 -8.79
C GLY A 79 5.28 -1.38 -10.19
N VAL A 80 5.10 -2.28 -11.17
CA VAL A 80 4.90 -1.92 -12.58
C VAL A 80 3.67 -1.03 -12.79
N LEU A 81 2.54 -1.30 -12.11
CA LEU A 81 1.34 -0.45 -12.20
C LEU A 81 1.64 0.97 -11.68
N ARG A 82 2.35 1.08 -10.55
CA ARG A 82 2.76 2.37 -9.97
C ARG A 82 3.63 3.15 -10.95
N GLN A 83 4.67 2.51 -11.50
CA GLN A 83 5.54 3.13 -12.52
C GLN A 83 4.74 3.62 -13.72
N PHE A 84 3.82 2.79 -14.22
CA PHE A 84 2.95 3.15 -15.34
C PHE A 84 2.10 4.38 -15.04
N LEU A 85 1.41 4.43 -13.88
CA LEU A 85 0.56 5.56 -13.50
C LEU A 85 1.36 6.87 -13.31
N ILE A 86 2.55 6.79 -12.71
CA ILE A 86 3.46 7.93 -12.57
C ILE A 86 3.94 8.42 -13.95
N SER A 87 4.35 7.50 -14.84
CA SER A 87 4.79 7.86 -16.21
C SER A 87 3.71 8.56 -17.03
N LYS A 88 2.44 8.26 -16.75
CA LYS A 88 1.27 8.90 -17.36
C LYS A 88 0.83 10.18 -16.64
N LYS A 89 1.59 10.65 -15.65
CA LYS A 89 1.27 11.83 -14.80
C LYS A 89 -0.11 11.73 -14.13
N LYS A 90 -0.61 10.50 -13.91
CA LYS A 90 -1.89 10.26 -13.24
C LYS A 90 -1.75 10.20 -11.71
N VAL A 91 -0.54 9.93 -11.23
CA VAL A 91 -0.21 9.79 -9.81
C VAL A 91 1.07 10.58 -9.53
N LYS A 92 1.13 11.24 -8.37
CA LYS A 92 2.35 11.88 -7.85
C LYS A 92 2.88 11.12 -6.64
N GLU A 93 4.18 11.21 -6.41
CA GLU A 93 4.78 10.70 -5.17
C GLU A 93 4.62 11.72 -4.05
N ALA A 94 4.12 11.29 -2.90
CA ALA A 94 4.05 12.09 -1.68
C ALA A 94 4.00 11.17 -0.46
N LYS A 95 4.60 11.61 0.65
CA LYS A 95 4.44 10.90 1.93
C LYS A 95 2.99 11.07 2.39
N ILE A 96 2.39 9.97 2.84
CA ILE A 96 1.01 9.93 3.34
C ILE A 96 1.08 9.38 4.75
N LYS A 97 0.58 10.12 5.73
CA LYS A 97 0.46 9.60 7.09
C LYS A 97 -0.86 8.87 7.27
N ILE A 98 -0.89 7.94 8.21
CA ILE A 98 -2.12 7.24 8.60
C ILE A 98 -3.20 8.21 9.08
N GLU A 99 -2.83 9.33 9.70
CA GLU A 99 -3.76 10.38 10.15
C GLU A 99 -4.43 11.12 8.97
N ASP A 100 -3.78 11.18 7.80
CA ASP A 100 -4.33 11.81 6.60
C ASP A 100 -5.53 11.04 6.04
N LEU A 101 -5.67 9.75 6.38
CA LEU A 101 -6.79 8.90 5.93
C LEU A 101 -8.17 9.41 6.38
N ASN A 102 -8.23 10.30 7.37
CA ASN A 102 -9.47 10.96 7.76
C ASN A 102 -9.94 12.02 6.75
N ASN A 103 -9.03 12.49 5.88
CA ASN A 103 -9.24 13.62 4.97
C ASN A 103 -9.20 13.22 3.48
N ILE A 104 -8.97 11.94 3.17
CA ILE A 104 -8.92 11.47 1.78
C ILE A 104 -10.32 11.35 1.16
N LYS A 105 -10.41 11.58 -0.14
CA LYS A 105 -11.64 11.35 -0.92
C LYS A 105 -11.81 9.88 -1.30
N ALA A 106 -10.70 9.18 -1.52
CA ALA A 106 -10.71 7.79 -1.91
C ALA A 106 -9.37 7.11 -1.59
N PHE A 107 -9.45 5.81 -1.28
CA PHE A 107 -8.30 4.93 -1.11
C PHE A 107 -8.36 3.87 -2.23
N TYR A 108 -7.23 3.62 -2.88
CA TYR A 108 -7.04 2.55 -3.84
C TYR A 108 -5.84 1.67 -3.50
N ILE A 109 -5.94 0.40 -3.90
CA ILE A 109 -4.82 -0.53 -3.93
C ILE A 109 -4.70 -1.12 -5.32
N GLY A 110 -3.50 -1.51 -5.74
CA GLY A 110 -3.35 -2.12 -7.06
C GLY A 110 -1.99 -2.75 -7.36
N ASN A 111 -2.00 -3.59 -8.38
CA ASN A 111 -0.80 -4.17 -8.98
C ASN A 111 -1.03 -4.45 -10.48
N ALA A 112 0.02 -4.88 -11.19
CA ALA A 112 -0.05 -5.10 -12.64
C ALA A 112 -0.98 -6.26 -13.07
N VAL A 113 -1.33 -7.17 -12.17
CA VAL A 113 -2.18 -8.34 -12.47
C VAL A 113 -3.66 -8.00 -12.30
N ARG A 114 -3.99 -7.25 -11.24
CA ARG A 114 -5.38 -6.97 -10.83
C ARG A 114 -5.85 -5.57 -11.16
N GLY A 115 -4.96 -4.72 -11.66
CA GLY A 115 -5.24 -3.30 -11.88
C GLY A 115 -5.41 -2.55 -10.57
N LEU A 116 -6.12 -1.42 -10.65
CA LEU A 116 -6.41 -0.53 -9.53
C LEU A 116 -7.83 -0.79 -9.02
N GLY A 117 -7.97 -1.04 -7.72
CA GLY A 117 -9.26 -1.28 -7.07
C GLY A 117 -9.52 -0.27 -5.95
N LYS A 118 -10.75 0.25 -5.88
CA LYS A 118 -11.18 1.17 -4.82
C LYS A 118 -11.46 0.39 -3.53
N VAL A 119 -10.84 0.84 -2.44
CA VAL A 119 -11.07 0.36 -1.08
C VAL A 119 -12.38 0.97 -0.57
N SER A 120 -13.23 0.12 0.00
CA SER A 120 -14.52 0.52 0.56
C SER A 120 -14.50 0.69 2.07
N GLU A 121 -13.64 -0.07 2.76
CA GLU A 121 -13.53 -0.05 4.23
C GLU A 121 -12.07 -0.32 4.63
N TRP A 122 -11.63 0.30 5.72
CA TRP A 122 -10.33 0.01 6.34
C TRP A 122 -10.43 0.03 7.85
N VAL A 123 -9.57 -0.75 8.50
CA VAL A 123 -9.45 -0.83 9.96
C VAL A 123 -7.98 -0.79 10.37
N ILE A 124 -7.66 -0.08 11.45
CA ILE A 124 -6.30 -0.06 12.03
C ILE A 124 -6.21 -1.23 13.03
N LEU A 125 -5.15 -2.04 12.88
CA LEU A 125 -4.92 -3.28 13.64
C LEU A 125 -3.74 -3.16 14.60
#